data_AF-A0A0R2B559-F1
#
_entry.id   AF-A0A0R2B559-F1
#
_cell.length_a   1.000
_cell.length_b   1.000
_cell.length_c   1.000
_cell.angle_alpha   90.00
_cell.angle_beta   90.00
_cell.angle_gamma   90.00
#
_symmetry.space_group_name_H-M   'P 1'
#
loop_
_entity.id
_entity.type
_entity.pdbx_description
1 polymer ?
#
loop_
_entity_poly.entity_id
_entity_poly.type
_entity_poly.pdbx_seq_one_letter_code
_entity_poly.pdbx_strand_id
1 'polypeptide(L)'
;MTGGQVAGMIAAVAFLILVLFIGMFLSKMLTTLKEVNRSIQTLTDDVDVVSKQAEDIMANANTLLEDVNKKVATVDPVFQAAADLGTSVSDLNDATRNLTSKVSKSAKKTASTNILVRTGEAAFNFYTKHRRSKDED
;
A
#
# COMPACT_ATOMS: atom_id res chain seq x y z
N MET A 1 -48.09 -18.40 -82.78
CA MET A 1 -47.46 -17.52 -81.78
C MET A 1 -46.01 -17.34 -82.20
N THR A 2 -45.52 -16.11 -82.33
CA THR A 2 -44.12 -15.86 -82.74
C THR A 2 -43.19 -16.11 -81.55
N GLY A 3 -41.97 -16.60 -81.79
CA GLY A 3 -41.00 -16.91 -80.72
C GLY A 3 -40.70 -15.71 -79.80
N GLY A 4 -40.80 -14.48 -80.34
CA GLY A 4 -40.62 -13.25 -79.57
C GLY A 4 -41.72 -13.00 -78.52
N GLN A 5 -42.96 -13.43 -78.76
CA GLN A 5 -44.04 -13.28 -77.77
C GLN A 5 -43.80 -14.19 -76.56
N VAL A 6 -43.34 -15.43 -76.79
CA VAL A 6 -43.01 -16.38 -75.73
C VAL A 6 -41.81 -15.88 -74.92
N ALA A 7 -40.77 -15.39 -75.59
CA ALA A 7 -39.60 -14.80 -74.93
C ALA A 7 -39.97 -13.56 -74.09
N GLY A 8 -40.84 -12.69 -74.60
CA GLY A 8 -41.32 -11.50 -73.88
C GLY A 8 -42.08 -11.85 -72.59
N MET A 9 -42.93 -12.89 -72.62
CA MET A 9 -43.65 -13.35 -71.44
C MET A 9 -42.70 -13.91 -70.36
N ILE A 10 -41.70 -14.70 -70.76
CA ILE A 10 -40.70 -15.23 -69.83
C ILE A 10 -39.88 -14.10 -69.21
N ALA A 11 -39.44 -13.14 -70.02
CA ALA A 11 -38.69 -11.98 -69.56
C ALA A 11 -39.50 -11.12 -68.57
N ALA A 12 -40.79 -10.91 -68.85
CA ALA A 12 -41.68 -10.14 -67.96
C ALA A 12 -41.84 -10.81 -66.59
N VAL A 13 -42.02 -12.13 -66.54
CA VAL A 13 -42.13 -12.88 -65.28
C VAL A 13 -40.81 -12.86 -64.50
N ALA A 14 -39.69 -13.07 -65.18
CA ALA A 14 -38.37 -13.01 -64.55
C ALA A 14 -38.07 -11.62 -63.97
N PHE A 15 -38.42 -10.55 -64.70
CA PHE A 15 -38.26 -9.18 -64.23
C PHE A 15 -39.15 -8.88 -63.02
N LEU A 16 -40.39 -9.37 -63.00
CA LEU A 16 -41.30 -9.21 -61.87
C LEU A 16 -40.73 -9.87 -60.60
N ILE A 17 -40.22 -11.09 -60.70
CA ILE A 17 -39.58 -11.79 -59.57
C ILE A 17 -38.35 -11.01 -59.06
N LEU A 18 -37.52 -10.49 -59.98
CA LEU A 18 -36.35 -9.70 -59.64
C LEU A 18 -36.72 -8.43 -58.86
N VAL A 19 -37.75 -7.71 -59.29
CA VAL A 19 -38.22 -6.49 -58.60
C VAL A 19 -38.72 -6.83 -57.19
N LEU A 20 -39.49 -7.91 -57.03
CA LEU A 20 -39.95 -8.36 -55.70
C LEU A 20 -38.77 -8.71 -54.78
N PHE A 21 -37.76 -9.39 -55.31
CA PHE A 21 -36.56 -9.76 -54.55
C PHE A 21 -35.78 -8.53 -54.08
N ILE A 22 -35.58 -7.55 -54.98
CA ILE A 22 -34.90 -6.28 -54.63
C ILE A 22 -35.71 -5.50 -53.59
N GLY A 23 -37.03 -5.44 -53.71
CA GLY A 23 -37.89 -4.78 -52.73
C GLY A 23 -37.75 -5.39 -51.33
N MET A 24 -37.73 -6.73 -51.26
CA MET A 24 -37.50 -7.43 -50.00
C MET A 24 -36.08 -7.19 -49.46
N PHE A 25 -35.06 -7.25 -50.32
CA PHE A 25 -33.67 -7.03 -49.94
C PHE A 25 -33.43 -5.61 -49.38
N LEU A 26 -33.93 -4.59 -50.08
CA LEU A 26 -33.85 -3.19 -49.62
C LEU A 26 -34.58 -2.98 -48.29
N SER A 27 -35.75 -3.60 -48.10
CA SER A 27 -36.49 -3.49 -46.84
C SER A 27 -35.69 -4.05 -45.66
N LYS A 28 -34.98 -5.18 -45.87
CA LYS A 28 -34.07 -5.74 -44.86
C LYS A 28 -32.89 -4.81 -44.60
N MET A 29 -32.27 -4.28 -45.66
CA MET A 29 -31.15 -3.35 -45.54
C MET A 29 -31.53 -2.07 -44.79
N LEU A 30 -32.72 -1.50 -45.05
CA LEU A 30 -33.25 -0.35 -44.31
C LEU A 30 -33.43 -0.67 -42.82
N THR A 31 -33.91 -1.86 -42.50
CA THR A 31 -34.05 -2.32 -41.12
C THR A 31 -32.68 -2.43 -40.45
N THR A 32 -31.69 -3.02 -41.11
CA THR A 32 -30.31 -3.09 -40.62
C THR A 32 -29.72 -1.70 -40.41
N LEU A 33 -29.89 -0.76 -41.35
CA LEU A 33 -29.41 0.61 -41.21
C LEU A 33 -30.06 1.35 -40.04
N LYS A 34 -31.35 1.11 -39.81
CA LYS A 34 -32.07 1.66 -38.65
C LYS A 34 -31.50 1.13 -37.34
N GLU A 35 -31.21 -0.17 -37.27
CA GLU A 35 -30.61 -0.80 -36.09
C GLU A 35 -29.17 -0.33 -35.85
N VAL A 36 -28.38 -0.14 -36.91
CA VAL A 36 -27.04 0.43 -36.84
C VAL A 36 -27.09 1.87 -36.36
N ASN A 37 -28.02 2.69 -36.87
CA ASN A 37 -28.20 4.06 -36.40
C ASN A 37 -28.57 4.09 -34.90
N ARG A 38 -29.48 3.19 -34.47
CA ARG A 38 -29.86 3.05 -33.07
C ARG A 38 -28.69 2.61 -32.18
N SER A 39 -27.88 1.67 -32.67
CA SER A 39 -26.66 1.22 -31.99
C SER A 39 -25.64 2.35 -31.84
N ILE A 40 -25.43 3.17 -32.88
CA ILE A 40 -24.53 4.33 -32.82
C ILE A 40 -25.04 5.37 -31.83
N GLN A 41 -26.35 5.65 -31.80
CA GLN A 41 -26.93 6.56 -30.81
C GLN A 41 -26.70 6.05 -29.39
N THR A 42 -27.04 4.79 -29.12
CA THR A 42 -26.88 4.19 -27.79
C THR A 42 -25.41 4.16 -27.36
N LEU A 43 -24.50 3.81 -28.27
CA LEU A 43 -23.07 3.83 -28.01
C LEU A 43 -22.57 5.25 -27.70
N THR A 44 -23.10 6.26 -28.39
CA THR A 44 -22.75 7.66 -28.14
C THR A 44 -23.23 8.11 -26.77
N ASP A 45 -24.46 7.75 -26.40
CA ASP A 45 -25.05 8.03 -25.08
C ASP A 45 -24.23 7.34 -23.97
N ASP A 46 -23.85 6.08 -24.16
CA ASP A 46 -23.02 5.33 -23.21
C ASP A 46 -21.63 5.97 -23.05
N VAL A 47 -21.01 6.42 -24.15
CA VAL A 47 -19.70 7.10 -24.10
C VAL A 47 -19.79 8.45 -23.38
N ASP A 48 -20.87 9.21 -23.57
CA ASP A 48 -21.11 10.47 -22.83
C ASP A 48 -21.25 10.19 -21.33
N VAL A 49 -22.03 9.18 -20.97
CA VAL A 49 -22.24 8.75 -19.58
C VAL A 49 -20.95 8.23 -18.94
N VAL A 50 -20.15 7.45 -19.66
CA VAL A 50 -18.83 6.98 -19.19
C VAL A 50 -17.85 8.14 -19.02
N SER A 51 -17.84 9.09 -19.96
CA SER A 51 -16.98 10.27 -19.89
C SER A 51 -17.34 11.13 -18.68
N LYS A 52 -18.63 11.34 -18.42
CA LYS A 52 -19.11 12.07 -17.25
C LYS A 52 -18.80 11.35 -15.94
N GLN A 53 -18.97 10.03 -15.89
CA GLN A 53 -18.54 9.25 -14.72
C GLN A 53 -17.02 9.30 -14.52
N ALA A 54 -16.23 9.32 -15.60
CA ALA A 54 -14.79 9.50 -15.51
C ALA A 54 -14.42 10.89 -14.98
N GLU A 55 -15.09 11.95 -15.43
CA GLU A 55 -14.96 13.30 -14.87
C GLU A 55 -15.29 13.31 -13.38
N ASP A 56 -16.38 12.67 -12.96
CA ASP A 56 -16.75 12.55 -11.54
C ASP A 56 -15.70 11.77 -10.75
N ILE A 57 -15.11 10.70 -11.31
CA ILE A 57 -14.00 9.96 -10.69
C ILE A 57 -12.78 10.86 -10.54
N MET A 58 -12.42 11.64 -11.58
CA MET A 58 -11.27 12.55 -11.50
C MET A 58 -11.52 13.67 -10.47
N ALA A 59 -12.74 14.21 -10.40
CA ALA A 59 -13.13 15.21 -9.42
C ALA A 59 -13.06 14.64 -7.99
N ASN A 60 -13.64 13.46 -7.76
CA ASN A 60 -13.57 12.78 -6.47
C ASN A 60 -12.13 12.40 -6.11
N ALA A 61 -11.32 11.93 -7.05
CA ALA A 61 -9.91 11.64 -6.83
C ALA A 61 -9.15 12.91 -6.43
N ASN A 62 -9.41 14.05 -7.07
CA ASN A 62 -8.81 15.33 -6.69
C ASN A 62 -9.21 15.74 -5.27
N THR A 63 -10.50 15.62 -4.92
CA THR A 63 -10.97 15.87 -3.55
C THR A 63 -10.36 14.90 -2.53
N LEU A 64 -10.27 13.61 -2.86
CA LEU A 64 -9.65 12.59 -2.01
C LEU A 64 -8.16 12.89 -1.80
N LEU A 65 -7.43 13.28 -2.85
CA LEU A 65 -6.03 13.66 -2.75
C LEU A 65 -5.85 14.90 -1.87
N GLU A 66 -6.75 15.89 -1.99
CA GLU A 66 -6.73 17.07 -1.11
C GLU A 66 -6.99 16.70 0.35
N ASP A 67 -7.98 15.85 0.62
CA ASP A 67 -8.31 15.38 1.96
C ASP A 67 -7.20 14.49 2.55
N VAL A 68 -6.58 13.63 1.74
CA VAL A 68 -5.41 12.84 2.15
C VAL A 68 -4.24 13.76 2.49
N ASN A 69 -3.95 14.76 1.65
CA ASN A 69 -2.87 15.72 1.94
C ASN A 69 -3.12 16.46 3.26
N LYS A 70 -4.35 16.95 3.49
CA LYS A 70 -4.76 17.57 4.75
C LYS A 70 -4.65 16.62 5.94
N LYS A 71 -5.12 15.38 5.81
CA LYS A 71 -5.05 14.37 6.88
C LYS A 71 -3.62 13.94 7.18
N VAL A 72 -2.78 13.74 6.17
CA VAL A 72 -1.36 13.40 6.35
C VAL A 72 -0.64 14.52 7.10
N ALA A 73 -0.86 15.78 6.73
CA ALA A 73 -0.30 16.92 7.45
C ALA A 73 -0.69 16.95 8.94
N THR A 74 -1.87 16.43 9.31
CA THR A 74 -2.28 16.29 10.72
C THR A 74 -1.71 15.07 11.43
N VAL A 75 -1.26 14.04 10.69
CA VAL A 75 -0.71 12.80 11.23
C VAL A 75 0.82 12.83 11.27
N ASP A 76 1.49 13.69 10.47
CA ASP A 76 2.94 13.91 10.52
C ASP A 76 3.47 14.18 11.94
N PRO A 77 2.83 15.01 12.79
CA PRO A 77 3.25 15.22 14.17
C PRO A 77 3.15 13.95 15.03
N VAL A 78 2.20 13.05 14.72
CA VAL A 78 2.05 11.76 15.41
C VAL A 78 3.19 10.83 15.04
N PHE A 79 3.60 10.79 13.77
CA PHE A 79 4.79 10.04 13.34
C PHE A 79 6.06 10.61 13.97
N GLN A 80 6.21 11.93 14.01
CA GLN A 80 7.35 12.58 14.66
C GLN A 80 7.38 12.29 16.16
N ALA A 81 6.25 12.41 16.86
CA ALA A 81 6.14 12.09 18.28
C ALA A 81 6.47 10.62 18.55
N ALA A 82 6.03 9.70 17.68
CA ALA A 82 6.41 8.29 17.77
C ALA A 82 7.92 8.08 17.56
N ALA A 83 8.55 8.81 16.65
CA ALA A 83 10.00 8.79 16.43
C ALA A 83 10.76 9.33 17.66
N ASP A 84 10.34 10.46 18.21
CA ASP A 84 10.93 11.09 19.39
C ASP A 84 10.75 10.23 20.66
N LEU A 85 9.63 9.52 20.77
CA LEU A 85 9.43 8.50 21.81
C LEU A 85 10.34 7.30 21.58
N GLY A 86 10.52 6.85 20.35
CA GLY A 86 11.43 5.77 19.99
C GLY A 86 12.89 6.08 20.37
N THR A 87 13.36 7.29 20.07
CA THR A 87 14.69 7.77 20.49
C THR A 87 14.78 7.89 22.00
N SER A 88 13.76 8.46 22.66
CA SER A 88 13.71 8.56 24.13
C SER A 88 13.77 7.19 24.82
N VAL A 89 13.06 6.18 24.29
CA VAL A 89 13.08 4.80 24.81
C VAL A 89 14.42 4.13 24.54
N SER A 90 15.03 4.37 23.37
CA SER A 90 16.37 3.89 23.04
C SER A 90 17.42 4.48 24.00
N ASP A 91 17.39 5.79 24.19
CA ASP A 91 18.30 6.51 25.08
C ASP A 91 18.10 6.07 26.54
N LEU A 92 16.86 5.85 26.96
CA LEU A 92 16.54 5.31 28.29
C LEU A 92 17.07 3.88 28.47
N ASN A 93 16.95 3.04 27.45
CA ASN A 93 17.49 1.67 27.47
C ASN A 93 19.03 1.70 27.57
N ASP A 94 19.69 2.55 26.81
CA ASP A 94 21.14 2.72 26.85
C ASP A 94 21.62 3.31 28.18
N ALA A 95 20.93 4.32 28.70
CA ALA A 95 21.23 4.92 30.00
C ALA A 95 21.05 3.90 31.14
N THR A 96 19.96 3.11 31.11
CA THR A 96 19.68 2.06 32.11
C THR A 96 20.73 0.96 32.06
N ARG A 97 21.10 0.51 30.86
CA ARG A 97 22.14 -0.52 30.66
C ARG A 97 23.51 -0.01 31.10
N ASN A 98 23.86 1.23 30.77
CA ASN A 98 25.09 1.86 31.22
C ASN A 98 25.13 2.01 32.75
N LEU A 99 24.06 2.50 33.37
CA LEU A 99 23.95 2.63 34.83
C LEU A 99 24.07 1.27 35.52
N THR A 100 23.32 0.27 35.06
CA THR A 100 23.36 -1.10 35.58
C THR A 100 24.77 -1.67 35.46
N SER A 101 25.46 -1.44 34.34
CA SER A 101 26.85 -1.88 34.17
C SER A 101 27.83 -1.18 35.12
N LYS A 102 27.65 0.12 35.36
CA LYS A 102 28.48 0.90 36.30
C LYS A 102 28.23 0.49 37.74
N VAL A 103 26.97 0.33 38.14
CA VAL A 103 26.58 -0.17 39.47
C VAL A 103 27.11 -1.57 39.69
N SER A 104 26.95 -2.49 38.73
CA SER A 104 27.48 -3.86 38.82
C SER A 104 29.01 -3.88 38.94
N LYS A 105 29.71 -3.07 38.14
CA LYS A 105 31.18 -2.93 38.24
C LYS A 105 31.61 -2.33 39.58
N SER A 106 30.91 -1.31 40.07
CA SER A 106 31.20 -0.66 41.35
C SER A 106 30.91 -1.59 42.53
N ALA A 107 29.77 -2.30 42.51
CA ALA A 107 29.41 -3.30 43.49
C ALA A 107 30.42 -4.46 43.51
N LYS A 108 30.84 -4.98 42.35
CA LYS A 108 31.93 -5.98 42.26
C LYS A 108 33.24 -5.43 42.82
N LYS A 109 33.63 -4.20 42.47
CA LYS A 109 34.85 -3.58 42.98
C LYS A 109 34.81 -3.40 44.50
N THR A 110 33.74 -2.85 45.04
CA THR A 110 33.55 -2.66 46.49
C THR A 110 33.49 -4.00 47.22
N ALA A 111 32.81 -5.01 46.67
CA ALA A 111 32.78 -6.35 47.26
C ALA A 111 34.19 -6.97 47.28
N SER A 112 34.93 -6.92 46.17
CA SER A 112 36.31 -7.42 46.10
C SER A 112 37.26 -6.64 47.01
N THR A 113 37.14 -5.32 47.10
CA THR A 113 37.95 -4.48 47.99
C THR A 113 37.62 -4.75 49.46
N ASN A 114 36.35 -4.87 49.85
CA ASN A 114 35.99 -5.20 51.23
C ASN A 114 36.46 -6.59 51.63
N ILE A 115 36.39 -7.57 50.73
CA ILE A 115 36.95 -8.91 50.96
C ILE A 115 38.47 -8.80 51.13
N LEU A 116 39.16 -8.11 50.21
CA LEU A 116 40.62 -7.95 50.23
C LEU A 116 41.11 -7.24 51.50
N VAL A 117 40.46 -6.14 51.90
CA VAL A 117 40.77 -5.39 53.13
C VAL A 117 40.58 -6.26 54.36
N ARG A 118 39.44 -6.97 54.46
CA ARG A 118 39.19 -7.87 55.59
C ARG A 118 40.18 -9.02 55.66
N THR A 119 40.53 -9.64 54.52
CA THR A 119 41.54 -10.70 54.48
C THR A 119 42.95 -10.16 54.76
N GLY A 120 43.26 -8.94 54.32
CA GLY A 120 44.54 -8.27 54.55
C GLY A 120 44.73 -7.89 56.02
N GLU A 121 43.72 -7.29 56.66
CA GLU A 121 43.73 -7.01 58.09
C GLU A 121 43.83 -8.28 58.93
N ALA A 122 43.10 -9.34 58.57
CA ALA A 122 43.19 -10.63 59.26
C ALA A 122 44.60 -11.24 59.16
N ALA A 123 45.21 -11.22 57.97
CA ALA A 123 46.57 -11.73 57.76
C ALA A 123 47.62 -10.86 58.48
N PHE A 124 47.49 -9.53 58.43
CA PHE A 124 48.42 -8.60 59.08
C PHE A 124 48.36 -8.70 60.61
N ASN A 125 47.16 -8.80 61.19
CA ASN A 125 46.98 -9.02 62.63
C ASN A 125 47.53 -10.37 63.08
N PHE A 126 47.43 -11.42 62.26
CA PHE A 126 48.01 -12.73 62.59
C PHE A 126 49.55 -12.73 62.57
N TYR A 127 50.15 -12.07 61.57
CA TYR A 127 51.62 -11.97 61.43
C TYR A 127 52.26 -11.08 62.51
N THR A 128 51.67 -9.91 62.77
CA THR A 128 52.15 -8.99 63.82
C THR A 128 52.01 -9.60 65.22
N LYS A 129 51.00 -10.42 65.45
CA LYS A 129 50.82 -11.18 66.70
C LYS A 129 51.93 -12.21 66.93
N HIS A 130 52.43 -12.88 65.89
CA HIS A 130 53.56 -13.82 66.02
C HIS A 130 54.92 -13.13 66.17
N ARG A 131 55.06 -11.88 65.71
CA ARG A 131 56.33 -11.15 65.82
C ARG A 131 56.51 -10.47 67.18
N ARG A 132 55.40 -10.11 67.85
CA ARG A 132 55.42 -9.56 69.21
C ARG A 132 55.79 -10.57 70.30
N SER A 133 55.75 -11.87 70.03
CA SER A 133 56.18 -12.90 71.00
C SER A 133 57.64 -13.33 70.83
N LYS A 134 58.46 -12.58 70.06
CA LYS A 134 59.87 -12.91 69.81
C LYS A 134 60.86 -11.85 70.33
N ASP A 135 60.35 -10.81 71.01
CA ASP A 135 61.14 -9.79 71.71
C ASP A 135 61.07 -9.94 73.26
N GLU A 136 60.52 -11.05 73.77
CA GLU A 136 60.61 -11.47 75.17
C GLU A 136 61.36 -12.81 75.24
N ASP A 137 62.69 -12.77 75.09
CA ASP A 137 63.66 -13.72 75.66
C ASP A 137 65.08 -13.14 75.53
#